data_AF-A0A653TCC2-F1
#
_entry.id   AF-A0A653TCC2-F1
#
_cell.length_a   1.000
_cell.length_b   1.000
_cell.length_c   1.000
_cell.angle_alpha   90.00
_cell.angle_beta   90.00
_cell.angle_gamma   90.00
#
_symmetry.space_group_name_H-M   'P 1'
#
loop_
_entity.id
_entity.type
_entity.pdbx_description
1 polymer ?
#
loop_
_entity_poly.entity_id
_entity_poly.type
_entity_poly.pdbx_seq_one_letter_code
_entity_poly.pdbx_strand_id
1 'polypeptide(L)'
;MNIDARKKKVTKYLNQALIVPSFVTANVYINRLNRIQKKKFEDSYNYVGPTSNDVFDVLYDTMEQFDSKYKNYMKIFFIDDVAGGLFGQTFDIGVPKKSVIVLTNGFNDSTLAHEALHAMNLYHTFDNDSKHTFLAYETDNVMDYSDIENRKFPVISTFAWQWKILHKFIN
;
A
#
# COMPACT_ATOMS: atom_id res chain seq x y z
N MET A 1 13.54 3.12 -8.93
CA MET A 1 12.09 3.23 -9.20
C MET A 1 11.73 4.64 -9.69
N ASN A 2 10.80 4.79 -10.63
CA ASN A 2 10.27 6.10 -11.06
C ASN A 2 9.05 6.51 -10.23
N ILE A 3 9.23 7.42 -9.27
CA ILE A 3 8.17 7.84 -8.34
C ILE A 3 6.98 8.53 -9.03
N ASP A 4 7.22 9.27 -10.12
CA ASP A 4 6.13 9.98 -10.80
C ASP A 4 5.25 9.02 -11.60
N ALA A 5 5.84 7.96 -12.17
CA ALA A 5 5.08 6.86 -12.76
C ALA A 5 4.21 6.15 -11.70
N ARG A 6 4.73 5.98 -10.48
CA ARG A 6 3.98 5.39 -9.35
C ARG A 6 2.79 6.26 -8.93
N LYS A 7 3.00 7.57 -8.77
CA LYS A 7 1.92 8.53 -8.49
C LYS A 7 0.83 8.46 -9.56
N LYS A 8 1.20 8.49 -10.84
CA LYS A 8 0.26 8.38 -11.97
C LYS A 8 -0.56 7.09 -11.92
N LYS A 9 0.06 5.95 -11.56
CA LYS A 9 -0.64 4.66 -11.45
C LYS A 9 -1.69 4.69 -10.34
N VAL A 10 -1.39 5.23 -9.15
CA VAL A 10 -2.37 5.39 -8.07
C VAL A 10 -3.49 6.36 -8.48
N THR A 11 -3.12 7.52 -9.03
CA THR A 11 -4.09 8.52 -9.54
C THR A 11 -5.03 7.93 -10.58
N LYS A 12 -4.55 7.05 -11.48
CA LYS A 12 -5.40 6.38 -12.49
C LYS A 12 -6.60 5.68 -11.86
N TYR A 13 -6.41 4.93 -10.78
CA TYR A 13 -7.51 4.18 -10.15
C TYR A 13 -8.38 5.08 -9.26
N LEU A 14 -7.79 6.00 -8.50
CA LEU A 14 -8.55 6.94 -7.66
C LEU A 14 -9.43 7.88 -8.49
N ASN A 15 -8.98 8.31 -9.67
CA ASN A 15 -9.77 9.16 -10.56
C ASN A 15 -11.05 8.49 -11.08
N GLN A 16 -11.13 7.15 -11.09
CA GLN A 16 -12.37 6.44 -11.45
C GLN A 16 -13.48 6.71 -10.43
N ALA A 17 -13.11 6.90 -9.17
CA ALA A 17 -13.98 7.34 -8.09
C ALA A 17 -14.01 8.87 -7.94
N LEU A 18 -13.54 9.65 -8.93
CA LEU A 18 -13.46 11.12 -8.86
C LEU A 18 -12.61 11.65 -7.69
N ILE A 19 -11.63 10.86 -7.23
CA ILE A 19 -10.72 11.25 -6.15
C ILE A 19 -9.40 11.70 -6.76
N VAL A 20 -9.00 12.94 -6.47
CA VAL A 20 -7.72 13.52 -6.90
C VAL A 20 -6.72 13.46 -5.74
N PRO A 21 -5.74 12.54 -5.74
CA PRO A 21 -4.75 12.47 -4.67
C PRO A 21 -3.74 13.61 -4.74
N SER A 22 -3.30 14.07 -3.58
CA SER A 22 -2.09 14.89 -3.44
C SER A 22 -0.95 14.04 -2.89
N PHE A 23 0.28 14.35 -3.29
CA PHE A 23 1.45 13.57 -2.89
C PHE A 23 2.53 14.49 -2.31
N VAL A 24 3.09 14.06 -1.18
CA VAL A 24 4.29 14.65 -0.59
C VAL A 24 5.33 13.55 -0.47
N THR A 25 6.55 13.83 -0.94
CA THR A 25 7.68 12.90 -0.84
C THR A 25 8.62 13.35 0.27
N ALA A 26 9.07 12.40 1.09
CA ALA A 26 10.03 12.63 2.15
C ALA A 26 10.98 11.44 2.26
N ASN A 27 12.18 11.70 2.76
CA ASN A 27 13.15 10.65 3.07
C ASN A 27 12.97 10.20 4.52
N VAL A 28 12.90 8.89 4.74
CA VAL A 28 12.96 8.31 6.08
C VAL A 28 14.42 8.04 6.43
N TYR A 29 14.91 8.69 7.47
CA TYR A 29 16.30 8.56 7.91
C TYR A 29 16.42 7.53 9.03
N ILE A 30 16.59 6.25 8.69
CA ILE A 30 16.72 5.14 9.67
C ILE A 30 17.90 5.36 10.63
N ASN A 31 18.95 6.06 10.18
CA ASN A 31 20.08 6.43 11.03
C ASN A 31 19.77 7.49 12.10
N ARG A 32 18.60 8.16 12.03
CA ARG A 32 18.13 9.12 13.03
C ARG A 32 17.19 8.50 14.06
N LEU A 33 16.89 7.21 13.94
CA LEU A 33 16.11 6.48 14.94
C LEU A 33 16.85 6.48 16.29
N ASN A 34 16.09 6.61 17.37
CA ASN A 34 16.67 6.40 18.70
C ASN A 34 17.06 4.92 18.89
N ARG A 35 17.88 4.63 19.92
CA ARG A 35 18.41 3.28 20.17
C ARG A 35 17.32 2.19 20.25
N ILE A 36 16.17 2.50 20.84
CA ILE A 36 15.07 1.55 21.02
C ILE A 36 14.38 1.28 19.68
N GLN A 37 14.03 2.33 18.94
CA GLN A 37 13.42 2.22 17.61
C GLN A 37 14.31 1.48 16.62
N LYS A 38 15.61 1.83 16.61
CA LYS A 38 16.60 1.20 15.74
C LYS A 38 16.69 -0.30 16.03
N LYS A 39 16.81 -0.68 17.31
CA LYS A 39 16.84 -2.09 17.70
C LYS A 39 15.56 -2.82 17.30
N LYS A 40 14.38 -2.24 17.55
CA LYS A 40 13.08 -2.83 17.15
C LYS A 40 13.02 -3.05 15.64
N PHE A 41 13.42 -2.05 14.86
CA PHE A 41 13.47 -2.16 13.40
C PHE A 41 14.43 -3.25 12.96
N GLU A 42 15.69 -3.24 13.42
CA GLU A 42 16.71 -4.20 13.00
C GLU A 42 16.36 -5.64 13.40
N ASP A 43 15.86 -5.87 14.61
CA ASP A 43 15.48 -7.20 15.08
C ASP A 43 14.33 -7.76 14.21
N SER A 44 13.26 -6.99 14.00
CA SER A 44 12.09 -7.46 13.25
C SER A 44 12.36 -7.54 11.75
N TYR A 45 13.15 -6.61 11.20
CA TYR A 45 13.58 -6.65 9.79
C TYR A 45 14.41 -7.90 9.49
N ASN A 46 15.36 -8.25 10.36
CA ASN A 46 16.25 -9.39 10.13
C ASN A 46 15.59 -10.75 10.43
N TYR A 47 14.67 -10.81 11.40
CA TYR A 47 14.06 -12.07 11.83
C TYR A 47 12.76 -12.41 11.11
N VAL A 48 11.93 -11.40 10.81
CA VAL A 48 10.61 -11.56 10.20
C VAL A 48 10.60 -11.07 8.75
N GLY A 49 11.25 -9.93 8.50
CA GLY A 49 11.37 -9.35 7.17
C GLY A 49 10.86 -7.90 7.07
N PRO A 50 11.00 -7.30 5.87
CA PRO A 50 10.74 -5.88 5.64
C PRO A 50 9.26 -5.48 5.77
N THR A 51 8.33 -6.43 5.76
CA THR A 51 6.88 -6.17 5.89
C THR A 51 6.30 -6.57 7.24
N SER A 52 7.14 -6.83 8.25
CA SER A 52 6.67 -7.11 9.60
C SER A 52 5.94 -5.91 10.23
N ASN A 53 4.97 -6.18 11.11
CA ASN A 53 4.20 -5.14 11.80
C ASN A 53 5.10 -4.14 12.53
N ASP A 54 6.19 -4.60 13.11
CA ASP A 54 7.15 -3.74 13.82
C ASP A 54 7.92 -2.82 12.88
N VAL A 55 8.24 -3.27 11.65
CA VAL A 55 8.84 -2.42 10.63
C VAL A 55 7.85 -1.35 10.20
N PHE A 56 6.58 -1.71 9.95
CA PHE A 56 5.52 -0.73 9.69
C PHE A 56 5.40 0.30 10.81
N ASP A 57 5.33 -0.15 12.07
CA ASP A 57 5.21 0.71 13.24
C ASP A 57 6.35 1.71 13.32
N VAL A 58 7.59 1.23 13.23
CA VAL A 58 8.76 2.10 13.35
C VAL A 58 8.78 3.13 12.22
N LEU A 59 8.53 2.73 10.97
CA LEU A 59 8.51 3.66 9.83
C LEU A 59 7.38 4.69 9.94
N TYR A 60 6.18 4.24 10.33
CA TYR A 60 5.01 5.09 10.52
C TYR A 60 5.25 6.15 11.60
N ASP A 61 5.68 5.71 12.78
CA ASP A 61 5.90 6.58 13.93
C ASP A 61 7.05 7.56 13.68
N THR A 62 8.10 7.12 12.97
CA THR A 62 9.25 7.97 12.61
C THR A 62 8.83 9.15 11.73
N MET A 63 7.93 8.91 10.77
CA MET A 63 7.40 9.99 9.93
C MET A 63 6.63 11.02 10.76
N GLU A 64 5.77 10.58 11.68
CA GLU A 64 5.00 11.50 12.53
C GLU A 64 5.85 12.26 13.55
N GLN A 65 6.94 11.64 14.04
CA GLN A 65 7.92 12.28 14.92
C GLN A 65 8.78 13.30 14.16
N PHE A 66 9.10 13.03 12.89
CA PHE A 66 9.88 13.93 12.07
C PHE A 66 9.12 15.22 11.77
N ASP A 67 7.83 15.11 11.42
CA ASP A 67 6.95 16.27 11.21
C ASP A 67 5.49 15.87 11.47
N SER A 68 4.85 16.58 12.41
CA SER A 68 3.48 16.27 12.84
C SER A 68 2.45 16.40 11.71
N LYS A 69 2.77 17.10 10.61
CA LYS A 69 1.88 17.18 9.44
C LYS A 69 1.58 15.80 8.86
N TYR A 70 2.51 14.84 8.98
CA TYR A 70 2.35 13.49 8.42
C TYR A 70 1.33 12.63 9.16
N LYS A 71 0.82 13.06 10.33
CA LYS A 71 -0.29 12.39 11.04
C LYS A 71 -1.54 12.23 10.19
N ASN A 72 -1.79 13.21 9.31
CA ASN A 72 -2.98 13.24 8.46
C ASN A 72 -2.74 12.60 7.08
N TYR A 73 -1.62 11.90 6.90
CA TYR A 73 -1.27 11.26 5.63
C TYR A 73 -1.32 9.74 5.78
N MET A 74 -1.90 9.09 4.76
CA MET A 74 -1.53 7.70 4.45
C MET A 74 -0.07 7.67 4.00
N LYS A 75 0.70 6.71 4.51
CA LYS A 75 2.14 6.65 4.31
C LYS A 75 2.49 5.46 3.41
N ILE A 76 3.28 5.72 2.37
CA ILE A 76 3.77 4.69 1.46
C ILE A 76 5.28 4.65 1.59
N PHE A 77 5.81 3.47 1.91
CA PHE A 77 7.23 3.22 2.02
C PHE A 77 7.69 2.33 0.86
N PHE A 78 8.84 2.67 0.28
CA PHE A 78 9.51 1.84 -0.71
C PHE A 78 10.78 1.30 -0.07
N ILE A 79 10.89 -0.03 -0.02
CA ILE A 79 12.05 -0.71 0.54
C ILE A 79 12.70 -1.51 -0.58
N ASP A 80 13.95 -1.19 -0.90
CA ASP A 80 14.74 -1.85 -1.94
C ASP A 80 15.30 -3.17 -1.41
N ASP A 81 14.38 -4.10 -1.13
CA ASP A 81 14.65 -5.45 -0.67
C ASP A 81 13.61 -6.41 -1.26
N VAL A 82 13.84 -7.71 -1.07
CA VAL A 82 12.95 -8.80 -1.49
C VAL A 82 12.56 -9.63 -0.28
N ALA A 83 11.28 -10.02 -0.19
CA ALA A 83 10.78 -10.87 0.87
C ALA A 83 10.07 -12.09 0.26
N GLY A 84 10.86 -13.04 -0.22
CA GLY A 84 10.36 -14.17 -0.98
C GLY A 84 9.60 -13.71 -2.24
N GLY A 85 8.37 -14.18 -2.39
CA GLY A 85 7.48 -13.82 -3.51
C GLY A 85 6.67 -12.54 -3.31
N LEU A 86 6.85 -11.81 -2.21
CA LEU A 86 6.05 -10.61 -1.93
C LEU A 86 6.46 -9.41 -2.79
N PHE A 87 5.46 -8.66 -3.24
CA PHE A 87 5.63 -7.45 -4.02
C PHE A 87 5.39 -6.19 -3.17
N GLY A 88 4.50 -6.30 -2.18
CA GLY A 88 4.12 -5.25 -1.25
C GLY A 88 3.14 -5.78 -0.24
N GLN A 89 2.77 -4.92 0.72
CA GLN A 89 1.82 -5.22 1.77
C GLN A 89 1.23 -3.91 2.33
N THR A 90 -0.08 -3.88 2.57
CA THR A 90 -0.71 -2.91 3.48
C THR A 90 -0.50 -3.34 4.94
N PHE A 91 -0.37 -2.39 5.86
CA PHE A 91 -0.29 -2.71 7.30
C PHE A 91 -1.51 -3.50 7.75
N ASP A 92 -2.70 -3.01 7.37
CA ASP A 92 -3.98 -3.69 7.52
C ASP A 92 -5.03 -3.01 6.62
N ILE A 93 -6.21 -3.62 6.48
CA ILE A 93 -7.33 -3.09 5.72
C ILE A 93 -8.16 -2.17 6.62
N GLY A 94 -8.40 -0.93 6.19
CA GLY A 94 -9.40 -0.09 6.88
C GLY A 94 -9.01 0.49 8.25
N VAL A 95 -7.85 0.15 8.82
CA VAL A 95 -7.41 0.65 10.16
C VAL A 95 -6.91 2.09 10.19
N PRO A 96 -6.92 2.81 11.34
CA PRO A 96 -6.43 4.20 11.42
C PRO A 96 -4.98 4.40 10.99
N LYS A 97 -4.09 3.42 11.23
CA LYS A 97 -2.68 3.44 10.79
C LYS A 97 -2.59 3.10 9.30
N LYS A 98 -2.89 4.08 8.45
CA LYS A 98 -2.89 3.93 6.99
C LYS A 98 -1.46 3.88 6.45
N SER A 99 -0.93 2.68 6.21
CA SER A 99 0.40 2.54 5.62
C SER A 99 0.57 1.34 4.73
N VAL A 100 1.46 1.49 3.75
CA VAL A 100 1.82 0.50 2.74
C VAL A 100 3.34 0.40 2.66
N ILE A 101 3.86 -0.81 2.51
CA ILE A 101 5.23 -1.08 2.10
C ILE A 101 5.19 -1.71 0.70
N VAL A 102 5.97 -1.17 -0.23
CA VAL A 102 6.20 -1.77 -1.56
C VAL A 102 7.67 -2.22 -1.60
N LEU A 103 7.88 -3.45 -2.06
CA LEU A 103 9.19 -4.08 -2.21
C LEU A 103 9.67 -4.02 -3.66
N THR A 104 10.92 -4.42 -3.89
CA THR A 104 11.59 -4.33 -5.19
C THR A 104 10.76 -4.91 -6.34
N ASN A 105 10.11 -6.06 -6.11
CA ASN A 105 9.29 -6.74 -7.10
C ASN A 105 8.08 -5.88 -7.54
N GLY A 106 7.45 -5.14 -6.61
CA GLY A 106 6.28 -4.28 -6.85
C GLY A 106 6.61 -2.86 -7.30
N PHE A 107 7.89 -2.52 -7.50
CA PHE A 107 8.29 -1.15 -7.87
C PHE A 107 7.77 -0.71 -9.23
N ASN A 108 7.40 -1.65 -10.12
CA ASN A 108 7.13 -1.33 -11.53
C ASN A 108 5.74 -1.73 -12.05
N ASP A 109 4.87 -2.32 -11.24
CA ASP A 109 3.55 -2.86 -11.63
C ASP A 109 2.35 -2.17 -10.91
N SER A 110 1.25 -2.91 -10.68
CA SER A 110 0.02 -2.47 -10.01
C SER A 110 0.08 -2.53 -8.48
N THR A 111 1.11 -3.15 -7.87
CA THR A 111 1.20 -3.41 -6.41
C THR A 111 0.90 -2.17 -5.59
N LEU A 112 1.56 -1.05 -5.88
CA LEU A 112 1.34 0.17 -5.10
C LEU A 112 -0.14 0.60 -5.09
N ALA A 113 -0.80 0.53 -6.25
CA ALA A 113 -2.20 0.92 -6.32
C ALA A 113 -3.09 -0.08 -5.56
N HIS A 114 -2.80 -1.37 -5.70
CA HIS A 114 -3.49 -2.46 -5.00
C HIS A 114 -3.39 -2.31 -3.47
N GLU A 115 -2.18 -2.22 -2.93
CA GLU A 115 -1.96 -2.08 -1.49
C GLU A 115 -2.50 -0.75 -0.94
N ALA A 116 -2.36 0.35 -1.69
CA ALA A 116 -2.94 1.64 -1.29
C ALA A 116 -4.47 1.57 -1.18
N LEU A 117 -5.12 0.85 -2.08
CA LEU A 117 -6.56 0.66 -2.05
C LEU A 117 -7.01 -0.26 -0.90
N HIS A 118 -6.19 -1.25 -0.51
CA HIS A 118 -6.41 -1.99 0.73
C HIS A 118 -6.38 -1.09 1.98
N ALA A 119 -5.37 -0.21 2.09
CA ALA A 119 -5.34 0.78 3.17
C ALA A 119 -6.60 1.67 3.18
N MET A 120 -7.19 1.92 2.01
CA MET A 120 -8.48 2.62 1.81
C MET A 120 -9.73 1.74 1.95
N ASN A 121 -9.60 0.60 2.63
CA ASN A 121 -10.70 -0.29 2.99
C ASN A 121 -11.33 -1.09 1.81
N LEU A 122 -10.60 -1.28 0.72
CA LEU A 122 -11.00 -2.26 -0.29
C LEU A 122 -10.42 -3.64 0.05
N TYR A 123 -11.25 -4.68 -0.08
CA TYR A 123 -10.83 -6.08 -0.02
C TYR A 123 -10.54 -6.60 -1.43
N HIS A 124 -9.93 -7.78 -1.54
CA HIS A 124 -9.85 -8.43 -2.83
C HIS A 124 -11.25 -8.69 -3.38
N THR A 125 -11.39 -8.73 -4.70
CA THR A 125 -12.69 -9.02 -5.32
C THR A 125 -13.14 -10.47 -5.11
N PHE A 126 -12.21 -11.35 -4.76
CA PHE A 126 -12.48 -12.76 -4.44
C PHE A 126 -12.57 -13.05 -2.95
N ASP A 127 -12.40 -12.05 -2.08
CA ASP A 127 -12.60 -12.22 -0.64
C ASP A 127 -14.09 -12.25 -0.28
N ASN A 128 -14.43 -13.06 0.72
CA ASN A 128 -15.79 -13.11 1.27
C ASN A 128 -16.15 -11.85 2.08
N ASP A 129 -15.16 -11.05 2.48
CA ASP A 129 -15.35 -9.76 3.15
C ASP A 129 -15.62 -8.62 2.15
N SER A 130 -15.45 -8.89 0.85
CA SER A 130 -15.83 -7.98 -0.22
C SER A 130 -17.34 -7.89 -0.37
N LYS A 131 -17.85 -6.76 -0.88
CA LYS A 131 -19.30 -6.59 -1.10
C LYS A 131 -19.87 -7.64 -2.07
N HIS A 132 -19.06 -8.02 -3.05
CA HIS A 132 -19.38 -9.05 -4.03
C HIS A 132 -18.13 -9.92 -4.20
N THR A 133 -18.34 -11.23 -4.21
CA THR A 133 -17.25 -12.20 -4.35
C THR A 133 -17.24 -12.75 -5.78
N PHE A 134 -16.11 -12.59 -6.45
CA PHE A 134 -15.84 -13.08 -7.80
C PHE A 134 -14.87 -14.27 -7.75
N LEU A 135 -14.71 -14.97 -8.87
CA LEU A 135 -13.62 -15.94 -9.00
C LEU A 135 -12.29 -15.22 -8.94
N ALA A 136 -11.34 -15.78 -8.19
CA ALA A 136 -10.02 -15.20 -8.02
C ALA A 136 -9.26 -15.17 -9.35
N TYR A 137 -8.65 -14.03 -9.66
CA TYR A 137 -7.80 -13.76 -10.82
C TYR A 137 -8.53 -13.78 -12.17
N GLU A 138 -9.82 -13.41 -12.18
CA GLU A 138 -10.71 -13.53 -13.34
C GLU A 138 -11.33 -12.20 -13.78
N THR A 139 -11.05 -11.10 -13.07
CA THR A 139 -11.52 -9.76 -13.40
C THR A 139 -10.35 -8.81 -13.68
N ASP A 140 -10.65 -7.72 -14.40
CA ASP A 140 -9.70 -6.64 -14.71
C ASP A 140 -9.64 -5.57 -13.60
N ASN A 141 -10.23 -5.87 -12.45
CA ASN A 141 -10.20 -5.01 -11.28
C ASN A 141 -8.81 -5.05 -10.64
N VAL A 142 -8.27 -3.90 -10.25
CA VAL A 142 -6.97 -3.82 -9.58
C VAL A 142 -6.93 -4.59 -8.26
N MET A 143 -8.06 -4.74 -7.57
CA MET A 143 -8.18 -5.53 -6.35
C MET A 143 -8.26 -7.05 -6.60
N ASP A 144 -8.31 -7.49 -7.85
CA ASP A 144 -8.19 -8.91 -8.21
C ASP A 144 -6.73 -9.33 -8.40
N TYR A 145 -5.86 -8.37 -8.71
CA TYR A 145 -4.42 -8.57 -8.86
C TYR A 145 -4.01 -9.59 -9.93
N SER A 146 -4.90 -9.82 -10.90
CA SER A 146 -4.73 -10.76 -12.01
C SER A 146 -3.49 -10.47 -12.87
N ASP A 147 -2.97 -9.23 -12.90
CA ASP A 147 -1.81 -8.86 -13.72
C ASP A 147 -0.46 -9.39 -13.19
N ILE A 148 -0.42 -9.80 -11.92
CA ILE A 148 0.76 -10.39 -11.28
C ILE A 148 0.61 -11.91 -11.17
N GLU A 149 -0.62 -12.36 -10.90
CA GLU A 149 -0.95 -13.77 -10.65
C GLU A 149 -1.16 -14.60 -11.93
N ASN A 150 -1.73 -15.80 -11.78
CA ASN A 150 -1.78 -16.87 -12.79
C ASN A 150 -2.28 -16.45 -14.18
N ARG A 151 -3.22 -15.51 -14.27
CA ARG A 151 -3.84 -15.10 -15.52
C ARG A 151 -3.41 -13.67 -15.84
N LYS A 152 -2.16 -13.52 -16.32
CA LYS A 152 -1.46 -12.25 -16.58
C LYS A 152 -2.11 -11.37 -17.66
N PHE A 153 -3.31 -10.85 -17.40
CA PHE A 153 -3.97 -9.83 -18.20
C PHE A 153 -4.02 -8.49 -17.44
N PRO A 154 -4.09 -7.35 -18.15
CA PRO A 154 -3.98 -6.05 -17.50
C PRO A 154 -5.15 -5.76 -16.54
N VAL A 155 -4.84 -5.39 -15.29
CA VAL A 155 -5.83 -4.77 -14.40
C VAL A 155 -5.96 -3.28 -14.73
N ILE A 156 -7.17 -2.84 -15.04
CA ILE A 156 -7.44 -1.50 -15.58
C ILE A 156 -8.50 -0.72 -14.81
N SER A 157 -9.31 -1.41 -14.00
CA SER A 157 -10.53 -0.84 -13.43
C SER A 157 -10.62 -0.98 -11.90
N THR A 158 -11.58 -0.27 -11.33
CA THR A 158 -12.24 -0.50 -10.05
C THR A 158 -13.75 -0.58 -10.33
N PHE A 159 -14.50 -1.25 -9.48
CA PHE A 159 -15.95 -1.34 -9.62
C PHE A 159 -16.66 -0.13 -9.03
N ALA A 160 -17.81 0.23 -9.61
CA ALA A 160 -18.61 1.38 -9.17
C ALA A 160 -19.01 1.33 -7.68
N TRP A 161 -19.17 0.13 -7.10
CA TRP A 161 -19.48 -0.02 -5.68
C TRP A 161 -18.27 0.26 -4.77
N GLN A 162 -17.04 0.02 -5.24
CA GLN A 162 -15.81 0.34 -4.51
C GLN A 162 -15.65 1.84 -4.37
N TRP A 163 -16.10 2.64 -5.35
CA TRP A 163 -16.05 4.10 -5.28
C TRP A 163 -16.76 4.64 -4.04
N LYS A 164 -17.92 4.07 -3.68
CA LYS A 164 -18.65 4.46 -2.46
C LYS A 164 -17.85 4.19 -1.17
N ILE A 165 -16.99 3.16 -1.17
CA ILE A 165 -16.12 2.85 -0.04
C ILE A 165 -14.98 3.87 0.00
N LEU A 166 -14.36 4.15 -1.14
CA LEU A 166 -13.29 5.15 -1.25
C LEU A 166 -13.76 6.56 -0.88
N HIS A 167 -15.00 6.95 -1.22
CA HIS A 167 -15.56 8.23 -0.79
C HIS A 167 -15.76 8.31 0.73
N LYS A 168 -16.06 7.20 1.41
CA LYS A 168 -16.14 7.19 2.88
C LYS A 168 -14.78 7.26 3.55
N PHE A 169 -13.71 6.87 2.85
CA PHE A 169 -12.35 6.99 3.36
C PHE A 169 -11.86 8.44 3.40
N ILE A 170 -12.32 9.29 2.46
CA ILE A 170 -11.89 10.69 2.36
C ILE A 170 -12.76 11.69 3.13
N ASN A 171 -13.94 11.27 3.60
CA ASN A 171 -14.92 12.11 4.30
C ASN A 171 -14.88 11.83 5.81
#